data_AF-A0A6P1DYU8-F1
#
_entry.id   AF-A0A6P1DYU8-F1
#
_cell.length_a   1.000
_cell.length_b   1.000
_cell.length_c   1.000
_cell.angle_alpha   90.00
_cell.angle_beta   90.00
_cell.angle_gamma   90.00
#
_symmetry.space_group_name_H-M   'P 1'
#
loop_
_entity.id
_entity.type
_entity.pdbx_description
1 polymer ?
#
loop_
_entity_poly.entity_id
_entity_poly.type
_entity_poly.pdbx_seq_one_letter_code
_entity_poly.pdbx_strand_id
1 'polypeptide(L)'
;MSDSPYSGKDKSDWASITEQLIKDHPLDENSLVEMILNAWNNIFETSIGRHNLKIGDHIFPKPQVIGALMHELIPAEMAATYPKEWRGEKDAGDKDIVYIPNDYYSIELKTSSNPSRIFGNRSYAQKPTQGKKGKDGFYIAVNFEKFSKTNTKPEILVIRFGWLDHTDWRGQKAESGQQSSLAPDTYDLKFKTLYLKS
;
A
#
# COMPACT_ATOMS: atom_id res chain seq x y z
N MET A 1 -3.23 -21.39 3.30
CA MET A 1 -3.91 -20.53 2.33
C MET A 1 -5.26 -20.24 2.95
N SER A 2 -5.55 -18.98 3.27
CA SER A 2 -6.93 -18.58 3.59
C SER A 2 -7.71 -18.57 2.28
N ASP A 3 -8.87 -19.21 2.25
CA ASP A 3 -9.74 -19.11 1.09
C ASP A 3 -10.12 -17.65 0.85
N SER A 4 -10.11 -17.22 -0.42
CA SER A 4 -10.50 -15.86 -0.79
C SER A 4 -11.91 -15.56 -0.26
N PRO A 5 -12.14 -14.40 0.38
CA PRO A 5 -13.47 -14.01 0.87
C PRO A 5 -14.48 -13.81 -0.27
N TYR A 6 -14.00 -13.66 -1.50
CA TYR A 6 -14.79 -13.51 -2.71
C TYR A 6 -15.08 -14.85 -3.42
N SER A 7 -14.49 -15.95 -2.95
CA SER A 7 -14.61 -17.27 -3.59
C SER A 7 -16.05 -17.76 -3.61
N GLY A 8 -16.56 -18.09 -4.81
CA GLY A 8 -17.92 -18.57 -5.02
C GLY A 8 -19.02 -17.51 -4.79
N LYS A 9 -18.65 -16.22 -4.65
CA LYS A 9 -19.59 -15.11 -4.48
C LYS A 9 -19.87 -14.42 -5.81
N ASP A 10 -21.08 -13.90 -5.98
CA ASP A 10 -21.40 -13.09 -7.14
C ASP A 10 -20.62 -11.78 -7.08
N LYS A 11 -20.23 -11.26 -8.25
CA LYS A 11 -19.45 -10.02 -8.34
C LYS A 11 -20.19 -8.81 -7.77
N SER A 12 -21.52 -8.81 -7.81
CA SER A 12 -22.35 -7.77 -7.20
C SER A 12 -22.23 -7.72 -5.68
N ASP A 13 -21.82 -8.82 -5.02
CA ASP A 13 -21.62 -8.88 -3.57
C ASP A 13 -20.22 -8.40 -3.15
N TRP A 14 -19.28 -8.22 -4.08
CA TRP A 14 -17.87 -7.98 -3.70
C TRP A 14 -17.67 -6.65 -2.96
N ALA A 15 -18.39 -5.60 -3.32
CA ALA A 15 -18.29 -4.31 -2.65
C ALA A 15 -18.71 -4.40 -1.17
N SER A 16 -19.84 -5.07 -0.88
CA SER A 16 -20.33 -5.24 0.50
C SER A 16 -19.42 -6.16 1.31
N ILE A 17 -18.86 -7.21 0.69
CA ILE A 17 -17.83 -8.05 1.33
C ILE A 17 -16.61 -7.22 1.71
N THR A 18 -16.12 -6.36 0.81
CA THR A 18 -14.98 -5.47 1.07
C THR A 18 -15.25 -4.51 2.23
N GLU A 19 -16.43 -3.89 2.25
CA GLU A 19 -16.83 -3.02 3.36
C GLU A 19 -16.82 -3.76 4.71
N GLN A 20 -17.34 -4.99 4.74
CA GLN A 20 -17.35 -5.80 5.94
C GLN A 20 -15.93 -6.22 6.37
N LEU A 21 -15.07 -6.61 5.44
CA LEU A 21 -13.68 -6.94 5.72
C LEU A 21 -12.91 -5.76 6.34
N ILE A 22 -13.13 -4.56 5.82
CA ILE A 22 -12.49 -3.34 6.35
C ILE A 22 -13.04 -3.00 7.73
N LYS A 23 -14.35 -3.14 7.94
CA LYS A 23 -14.99 -2.93 9.24
C LYS A 23 -14.50 -3.91 10.31
N ASP A 24 -14.21 -5.15 9.92
CA ASP A 24 -13.69 -6.19 10.81
C ASP A 24 -12.17 -6.10 11.03
N HIS A 25 -11.50 -5.19 10.34
CA HIS A 25 -10.07 -4.96 10.47
C HIS A 25 -9.76 -4.18 11.78
N PRO A 26 -8.69 -4.51 12.52
CA PRO A 26 -8.34 -3.84 13.78
C PRO A 26 -7.87 -2.38 13.62
N LEU A 27 -7.58 -1.92 12.40
CA LEU A 27 -7.24 -0.52 12.13
C LEU A 27 -8.49 0.30 11.84
N ASP A 28 -8.63 1.38 12.60
CA ASP A 28 -9.58 2.44 12.30
C ASP A 28 -9.19 3.18 11.00
N GLU A 29 -10.20 3.46 10.17
CA GLU A 29 -10.01 4.06 8.84
C GLU A 29 -9.44 5.48 8.91
N ASN A 30 -9.90 6.31 9.86
CA ASN A 30 -9.45 7.69 10.01
C ASN A 30 -8.01 7.73 10.53
N SER A 31 -7.73 6.92 11.55
CA SER A 31 -6.39 6.77 12.13
C SER A 31 -5.37 6.31 11.08
N LEU A 32 -5.78 5.39 10.19
CA LEU A 32 -4.96 4.95 9.07
C LEU A 32 -4.65 6.08 8.08
N VAL A 33 -5.67 6.85 7.67
CA VAL A 33 -5.51 8.00 6.78
C VAL A 33 -4.58 9.05 7.40
N GLU A 34 -4.84 9.45 8.65
CA GLU A 34 -4.04 10.44 9.36
C GLU A 34 -2.58 10.03 9.46
N MET A 35 -2.31 8.78 9.85
CA MET A 35 -0.95 8.25 9.94
C MET A 35 -0.23 8.29 8.58
N ILE A 36 -0.87 7.91 7.48
CA ILE A 36 -0.25 7.94 6.14
C ILE A 36 0.02 9.39 5.71
N LEU A 37 -0.91 10.31 5.96
CA LEU A 37 -0.73 11.72 5.64
C LEU A 37 0.39 12.36 6.49
N ASN A 38 0.48 11.99 7.77
CA ASN A 38 1.55 12.43 8.65
C ASN A 38 2.91 11.89 8.21
N ALA A 39 3.01 10.59 7.90
CA ALA A 39 4.21 9.99 7.35
C ALA A 39 4.69 10.72 6.08
N TRP A 40 3.74 11.09 5.20
CA TRP A 40 4.05 11.88 4.00
C TRP A 40 4.55 13.28 4.34
N ASN A 41 3.86 13.99 5.22
CA ASN A 41 4.20 15.36 5.60
C ASN A 41 5.56 15.44 6.34
N ASN A 42 5.87 14.45 7.17
CA ASN A 42 7.12 14.38 7.94
C ASN A 42 8.36 14.25 7.05
N ILE A 43 8.23 13.75 5.82
CA ILE A 43 9.33 13.73 4.83
C ILE A 43 9.91 15.14 4.61
N PHE A 44 9.05 16.16 4.58
CA PHE A 44 9.47 17.54 4.32
C PHE A 44 10.11 18.21 5.55
N GLU A 45 9.86 17.69 6.75
CA GLU A 45 10.49 18.15 7.98
C GLU A 45 11.88 17.52 8.20
N THR A 46 12.17 16.42 7.51
CA THR A 46 13.42 15.68 7.64
C THR A 46 14.61 16.45 7.04
N SER A 47 15.75 16.40 7.74
CA SER A 47 17.02 16.99 7.28
C SER A 47 18.08 15.91 7.06
N ILE A 48 18.85 16.04 5.98
CA ILE A 48 19.83 15.04 5.53
C ILE A 48 21.24 15.64 5.57
N GLY A 49 22.12 14.99 6.35
CA GLY A 49 23.53 15.35 6.48
C GLY A 49 23.80 16.67 7.20
N ARG A 50 25.08 17.02 7.35
CA ARG A 50 25.54 18.19 8.15
C ARG A 50 25.09 19.56 7.62
N HIS A 51 24.63 19.62 6.37
CA HIS A 51 24.18 20.86 5.73
C HIS A 51 22.65 21.01 5.77
N ASN A 52 21.94 20.17 6.53
CA ASN A 52 20.48 20.21 6.68
C ASN A 52 19.73 20.22 5.34
N LEU A 53 20.15 19.38 4.39
CA LEU A 53 19.49 19.29 3.08
C LEU A 53 18.08 18.70 3.27
N LYS A 54 17.08 19.28 2.61
CA LYS A 54 15.68 18.87 2.75
C LYS A 54 15.08 18.38 1.43
N ILE A 55 14.20 17.38 1.53
CA ILE A 55 13.37 16.94 0.42
C ILE A 55 12.32 18.03 0.13
N GLY A 56 12.12 18.34 -1.15
CA GLY A 56 11.23 19.42 -1.60
C GLY A 56 11.90 20.79 -1.67
N ASP A 57 13.08 20.96 -1.10
CA ASP A 57 13.84 22.22 -1.18
C ASP A 57 15.14 22.00 -1.97
N HIS A 58 15.99 21.11 -1.46
CA HIS A 58 17.29 20.80 -2.04
C HIS A 58 17.27 19.53 -2.88
N ILE A 59 16.40 18.57 -2.51
CA ILE A 59 16.35 17.24 -3.08
C ILE A 59 14.95 16.99 -3.65
N PHE A 60 14.88 16.54 -4.90
CA PHE A 60 13.63 16.21 -5.61
C PHE A 60 13.67 14.75 -6.05
N PRO A 61 13.27 13.80 -5.18
CA PRO A 61 13.40 12.38 -5.44
C PRO A 61 12.56 11.93 -6.64
N LYS A 62 13.07 10.95 -7.40
CA LYS A 62 12.25 10.24 -8.38
C LYS A 62 11.15 9.44 -7.67
N PRO A 63 10.00 9.17 -8.33
CA PRO A 63 8.90 8.41 -7.74
C PRO A 63 9.28 7.08 -7.10
N GLN A 64 10.25 6.36 -7.68
CA GLN A 64 10.71 5.08 -7.13
C GLN A 64 11.43 5.25 -5.80
N VAL A 65 12.20 6.34 -5.64
CA VAL A 65 12.94 6.64 -4.41
C VAL A 65 11.97 7.02 -3.30
N ILE A 66 11.03 7.93 -3.58
CA ILE A 66 10.04 8.30 -2.56
C ILE A 66 9.07 7.16 -2.26
N GLY A 67 8.71 6.36 -3.26
CA GLY A 67 7.88 5.17 -3.05
C GLY A 67 8.55 4.15 -2.14
N ALA A 68 9.85 3.90 -2.32
CA ALA A 68 10.64 3.06 -1.42
C ALA A 68 10.75 3.65 -0.01
N LEU A 69 10.98 4.96 0.11
CA LEU A 69 11.01 5.63 1.40
C LEU A 69 9.66 5.50 2.14
N MET A 70 8.54 5.68 1.45
CA MET A 70 7.20 5.50 2.03
C MET A 70 6.94 4.05 2.48
N HIS A 71 7.53 3.08 1.78
CA HIS A 71 7.48 1.67 2.16
C HIS A 71 8.24 1.36 3.46
N GLU A 72 9.20 2.19 3.85
CA GLU A 72 9.89 2.10 5.14
C GLU A 72 9.18 2.96 6.21
N LEU A 73 8.76 4.17 5.86
CA LEU A 73 8.20 5.13 6.80
C LEU A 73 6.82 4.72 7.32
N ILE A 74 5.89 4.29 6.47
CA ILE A 74 4.52 3.96 6.93
C ILE A 74 4.55 2.81 7.96
N PRO A 75 5.23 1.67 7.72
CA PRO A 75 5.31 0.62 8.73
C PRO A 75 6.02 1.06 10.01
N ALA A 76 7.07 1.89 9.89
CA ALA A 76 7.80 2.43 11.05
C ALA A 76 6.92 3.36 11.91
N GLU A 77 6.15 4.26 11.29
CA GLU A 77 5.20 5.14 11.98
C GLU A 77 4.09 4.33 12.67
N MET A 78 3.58 3.28 12.02
CA MET A 78 2.59 2.38 12.63
C MET A 78 3.16 1.65 13.85
N ALA A 79 4.38 1.12 13.74
CA ALA A 79 5.06 0.44 14.83
C ALA A 79 5.41 1.40 15.98
N ALA A 80 5.75 2.66 15.69
CA ALA A 80 6.00 3.66 16.71
C ALA A 80 4.72 4.06 17.45
N THR A 81 3.60 4.15 16.73
CA THR A 81 2.29 4.50 17.30
C THR A 81 1.71 3.35 18.14
N TYR A 82 1.87 2.11 17.66
CA TYR A 82 1.26 0.92 18.27
C TYR A 82 2.27 -0.25 18.43
N PRO A 83 3.33 -0.09 19.27
CA PRO A 83 4.51 -0.96 19.27
C PRO A 83 4.27 -2.41 19.70
N LYS A 84 3.12 -2.72 20.31
CA LYS A 84 2.75 -4.08 20.74
C LYS A 84 1.81 -4.77 19.75
N GLU A 85 1.25 -4.03 18.82
CA GLU A 85 0.23 -4.52 17.89
C GLU A 85 0.75 -4.56 16.45
N TRP A 86 1.64 -3.65 16.09
CA TRP A 86 2.11 -3.49 14.72
C TRP A 86 3.64 -3.46 14.64
N ARG A 87 4.16 -4.01 13.54
CA ARG A 87 5.58 -3.96 13.18
C ARG A 87 5.76 -3.94 11.66
N GLY A 88 6.93 -3.54 11.20
CA GLY A 88 7.34 -3.78 9.81
C GLY A 88 7.74 -5.23 9.53
N GLU A 89 7.95 -5.52 8.24
CA GLU A 89 8.55 -6.77 7.74
C GLU A 89 9.90 -7.04 8.41
N LYS A 90 10.13 -8.30 8.81
CA LYS A 90 11.41 -8.81 9.33
C LYS A 90 11.94 -9.97 8.49
N ASP A 91 11.03 -10.83 8.04
CA ASP A 91 11.34 -12.02 7.27
C ASP A 91 10.59 -12.01 5.94
N ALA A 92 11.14 -12.71 4.92
CA ALA A 92 10.58 -12.73 3.57
C ALA A 92 9.14 -13.34 3.44
N GLY A 93 8.58 -13.85 4.54
CA GLY A 93 7.20 -14.32 4.62
C GLY A 93 6.21 -13.26 5.12
N ASP A 94 6.69 -12.23 5.81
CA ASP A 94 5.86 -11.19 6.41
C ASP A 94 5.19 -10.31 5.34
N LYS A 95 4.05 -9.72 5.68
CA LYS A 95 3.54 -8.57 4.92
C LYS A 95 4.36 -7.30 5.23
N ASP A 96 4.14 -6.24 4.46
CA ASP A 96 4.90 -4.99 4.62
C ASP A 96 4.63 -4.36 6.00
N ILE A 97 3.39 -4.50 6.48
CA ILE A 97 2.90 -4.07 7.78
C ILE A 97 2.28 -5.30 8.46
N VAL A 98 2.83 -5.74 9.59
CA VAL A 98 2.41 -6.98 10.27
C VAL A 98 1.58 -6.67 11.50
N TYR A 99 0.40 -7.30 11.60
CA TYR A 99 -0.40 -7.29 12.82
C TYR A 99 0.05 -8.43 13.74
N ILE A 100 0.69 -8.09 14.85
CA ILE A 100 1.30 -9.04 15.79
C ILE A 100 0.28 -10.02 16.39
N PRO A 101 -0.94 -9.58 16.82
CA PRO A 101 -1.91 -10.48 17.43
C PRO A 101 -2.50 -11.51 16.48
N ASN A 102 -2.61 -11.20 15.17
CA ASN A 102 -3.17 -12.11 14.18
C ASN A 102 -2.74 -11.73 12.75
N ASP A 103 -1.86 -12.55 12.14
CA ASP A 103 -1.29 -12.28 10.82
C ASP A 103 -2.32 -12.19 9.68
N TYR A 104 -3.56 -12.67 9.88
CA TYR A 104 -4.65 -12.47 8.92
C TYR A 104 -4.88 -11.00 8.56
N TYR A 105 -4.67 -10.10 9.52
CA TYR A 105 -4.84 -8.65 9.36
C TYR A 105 -3.56 -7.93 8.95
N SER A 106 -2.50 -8.66 8.61
CA SER A 106 -1.27 -8.07 8.06
C SER A 106 -1.50 -7.54 6.64
N ILE A 107 -0.81 -6.46 6.28
CA ILE A 107 -1.14 -5.61 5.14
C ILE A 107 0.03 -5.47 4.17
N GLU A 108 -0.24 -5.63 2.88
CA GLU A 108 0.66 -5.22 1.79
C GLU A 108 0.47 -3.73 1.51
N LEU A 109 1.57 -2.98 1.43
CA LEU A 109 1.56 -1.58 1.06
C LEU A 109 1.89 -1.47 -0.43
N LYS A 110 1.24 -0.56 -1.16
CA LYS A 110 1.60 -0.23 -2.53
C LYS A 110 1.54 1.27 -2.71
N THR A 111 2.65 1.86 -3.14
CA THR A 111 2.73 3.29 -3.41
C THR A 111 2.93 3.53 -4.90
N SER A 112 2.38 4.64 -5.43
CA SER A 112 2.44 4.92 -6.86
C SER A 112 2.31 6.42 -7.17
N SER A 113 3.13 6.90 -8.12
CA SER A 113 2.97 8.26 -8.67
C SER A 113 1.98 8.35 -9.83
N ASN A 114 1.30 7.25 -10.17
CA ASN A 114 0.14 7.31 -11.03
C ASN A 114 -1.05 7.87 -10.21
N PRO A 115 -1.90 8.73 -10.77
CA PRO A 115 -2.98 9.36 -10.00
C PRO A 115 -4.00 8.40 -9.39
N SER A 116 -4.23 7.23 -10.01
CA SER A 116 -5.32 6.34 -9.60
C SER A 116 -4.97 4.85 -9.56
N ARG A 117 -3.81 4.44 -10.08
CA ARG A 117 -3.43 3.04 -10.21
C ARG A 117 -2.20 2.69 -9.39
N ILE A 118 -2.21 1.47 -8.85
CA ILE A 118 -1.04 0.82 -8.27
C ILE A 118 -0.51 -0.27 -9.19
N PHE A 119 0.75 -0.62 -8.99
CA PHE A 119 1.45 -1.63 -9.77
C PHE A 119 2.21 -2.54 -8.83
N GLY A 120 2.24 -3.83 -9.18
CA GLY A 120 3.00 -4.84 -8.47
C GLY A 120 4.17 -5.32 -9.32
N ASN A 121 5.04 -6.12 -8.71
CA ASN A 121 6.00 -6.91 -9.47
C ASN A 121 5.27 -8.04 -10.20
N ARG A 122 5.84 -8.54 -11.30
CA ARG A 122 5.29 -9.69 -12.05
C ARG A 122 4.94 -10.89 -11.16
N SER A 123 5.72 -11.11 -10.09
CA SER A 123 5.52 -12.19 -9.11
C SER A 123 4.17 -12.13 -8.39
N TYR A 124 3.48 -10.99 -8.34
CA TYR A 124 2.15 -10.88 -7.73
C TYR A 124 1.08 -11.65 -8.50
N ALA A 125 1.26 -11.85 -9.81
CA ALA A 125 0.36 -12.63 -10.66
C ALA A 125 0.67 -14.14 -10.66
N GLN A 126 1.63 -14.58 -9.84
CA GLN A 126 2.06 -15.96 -9.77
C GLN A 126 1.57 -16.59 -8.46
N LYS A 127 1.20 -17.87 -8.49
CA LYS A 127 0.84 -18.59 -7.26
C LYS A 127 2.04 -18.59 -6.30
N PRO A 128 1.83 -18.37 -4.99
CA PRO A 128 2.89 -18.46 -4.02
C PRO A 128 3.57 -19.83 -4.11
N THR A 129 4.89 -19.83 -4.19
CA THR A 129 5.69 -21.05 -3.99
C THR A 129 5.88 -21.26 -2.49
N GLN A 130 6.03 -22.53 -2.07
CA GLN A 130 6.16 -22.89 -0.66
C GLN A 130 7.28 -22.06 0.01
N GLY A 131 6.97 -21.37 1.12
CA GLY A 131 7.92 -20.53 1.86
C GLY A 131 8.04 -19.06 1.40
N LYS A 132 7.21 -18.58 0.47
CA LYS A 132 7.17 -17.14 0.08
C LYS A 132 5.93 -16.43 0.62
N LYS A 133 6.06 -15.12 0.89
CA LYS A 133 4.98 -14.17 1.22
C LYS A 133 3.72 -14.42 0.39
N GLY A 134 2.63 -14.77 1.06
CA GLY A 134 1.32 -14.88 0.43
C GLY A 134 0.92 -13.55 -0.20
N LYS A 135 0.29 -13.57 -1.38
CA LYS A 135 -0.14 -12.34 -2.09
C LYS A 135 -1.63 -12.05 -1.93
N ASP A 136 -2.35 -12.96 -1.32
CA ASP A 136 -3.71 -12.75 -0.85
C ASP A 136 -3.67 -11.98 0.49
N GLY A 137 -4.62 -11.10 0.74
CA GLY A 137 -4.73 -10.38 2.02
C GLY A 137 -5.12 -8.92 1.88
N PHE A 138 -4.96 -8.17 2.97
CA PHE A 138 -5.22 -6.74 2.99
C PHE A 138 -4.15 -5.94 2.23
N TYR A 139 -4.58 -4.89 1.55
CA TYR A 139 -3.74 -3.96 0.80
C TYR A 139 -4.07 -2.51 1.14
N ILE A 140 -3.05 -1.71 1.36
CA ILE A 140 -3.12 -0.25 1.32
C ILE A 140 -2.52 0.23 0.01
N ALA A 141 -3.28 1.06 -0.72
CA ALA A 141 -2.85 1.72 -1.95
C ALA A 141 -2.72 3.22 -1.70
N VAL A 142 -1.52 3.77 -1.88
CA VAL A 142 -1.24 5.20 -1.72
C VAL A 142 -0.76 5.79 -3.04
N ASN A 143 -1.57 6.67 -3.63
CA ASN A 143 -1.24 7.41 -4.83
C ASN A 143 -0.76 8.82 -4.47
N PHE A 144 0.29 9.33 -5.12
CA PHE A 144 0.90 10.61 -4.78
C PHE A 144 1.37 11.40 -6.01
N GLU A 145 1.54 12.71 -5.87
CA GLU A 145 2.08 13.58 -6.92
C GLU A 145 3.60 13.45 -7.07
N LYS A 146 4.11 13.73 -8.27
CA LYS A 146 5.55 13.67 -8.51
C LYS A 146 6.24 14.93 -7.99
N PHE A 147 7.37 14.75 -7.32
CA PHE A 147 8.31 15.83 -7.05
C PHE A 147 8.82 16.44 -8.35
N SER A 148 8.88 17.77 -8.38
CA SER A 148 9.54 18.52 -9.45
C SER A 148 10.01 19.87 -8.93
N LYS A 149 10.75 20.62 -9.76
CA LYS A 149 11.12 22.01 -9.43
C LYS A 149 9.92 22.95 -9.30
N THR A 150 8.78 22.59 -9.90
CA THR A 150 7.55 23.38 -9.86
C THR A 150 6.50 22.81 -8.90
N ASN A 151 6.64 21.54 -8.50
CA ASN A 151 5.88 20.90 -7.42
C ASN A 151 6.86 20.42 -6.35
N THR A 152 7.25 21.36 -5.50
CA THR A 152 8.24 21.17 -4.43
C THR A 152 7.65 20.45 -3.22
N LYS A 153 6.33 20.56 -3.02
CA LYS A 153 5.58 19.91 -1.95
C LYS A 153 4.41 19.10 -2.53
N PRO A 154 4.70 17.99 -3.23
CA PRO A 154 3.66 17.13 -3.78
C PRO A 154 2.78 16.57 -2.66
N GLU A 155 1.53 16.25 -3.00
CA GLU A 155 0.55 15.74 -2.05
C GLU A 155 0.17 14.28 -2.34
N ILE A 156 -0.36 13.61 -1.31
CA ILE A 156 -1.10 12.37 -1.50
C ILE A 156 -2.37 12.67 -2.30
N LEU A 157 -2.66 11.85 -3.30
CA LEU A 157 -3.82 11.97 -4.18
C LEU A 157 -4.96 11.08 -3.70
N VAL A 158 -4.67 9.82 -3.39
CA VAL A 158 -5.68 8.83 -3.00
C VAL A 158 -5.09 7.84 -2.00
N ILE A 159 -5.86 7.48 -0.99
CA ILE A 159 -5.60 6.32 -0.13
C ILE A 159 -6.78 5.36 -0.27
N ARG A 160 -6.48 4.10 -0.57
CA ARG A 160 -7.47 3.02 -0.60
C ARG A 160 -7.05 1.87 0.30
N PHE A 161 -8.03 1.18 0.86
CA PHE A 161 -7.83 0.00 1.69
C PHE A 161 -8.80 -1.10 1.26
N GLY A 162 -8.38 -2.36 1.32
CA GLY A 162 -9.21 -3.48 0.86
C GLY A 162 -8.47 -4.79 0.84
N TRP A 163 -9.09 -5.84 0.29
CA TRP A 163 -8.52 -7.17 0.17
C TRP A 163 -8.28 -7.51 -1.29
N LEU A 164 -7.09 -8.01 -1.62
CA LEU A 164 -6.81 -8.53 -2.96
C LEU A 164 -6.37 -9.98 -2.90
N ASP A 165 -6.73 -10.71 -3.93
CA ASP A 165 -6.20 -12.03 -4.22
C ASP A 165 -5.07 -11.92 -5.25
N HIS A 166 -4.12 -12.86 -5.23
CA HIS A 166 -3.06 -12.96 -6.22
C HIS A 166 -3.61 -13.07 -7.66
N THR A 167 -4.81 -13.62 -7.82
CA THR A 167 -5.51 -13.72 -9.11
C THR A 167 -6.03 -12.39 -9.65
N ASP A 168 -6.15 -11.36 -8.81
CA ASP A 168 -6.54 -10.02 -9.25
C ASP A 168 -5.40 -9.32 -10.01
N TRP A 169 -4.16 -9.73 -9.73
CA TRP A 169 -2.97 -9.20 -10.39
C TRP A 169 -2.79 -9.78 -11.79
N ARG A 170 -2.76 -8.91 -12.78
CA ARG A 170 -2.51 -9.25 -14.19
C ARG A 170 -1.05 -8.99 -14.51
N GLY A 171 -0.25 -10.05 -14.63
CA GLY A 171 1.13 -9.95 -15.09
C GLY A 171 1.21 -9.55 -16.57
N GLN A 172 2.27 -8.82 -16.95
CA GLN A 172 2.52 -8.50 -18.36
C GLN A 172 2.77 -9.78 -19.19
N LYS A 173 2.17 -9.84 -20.38
CA LYS A 173 2.26 -11.01 -21.30
C LYS A 173 3.69 -11.29 -21.78
N ALA A 174 4.49 -10.25 -22.03
CA ALA A 174 5.87 -10.41 -22.47
C ALA A 174 6.74 -10.98 -21.34
N GLU A 175 7.62 -11.94 -21.64
CA GLU A 175 8.46 -12.63 -20.66
C GLU A 175 9.42 -11.68 -19.90
N SER A 176 9.82 -10.57 -20.54
CA SER A 176 10.60 -9.48 -19.96
C SER A 176 9.81 -8.49 -19.10
N GLY A 177 8.48 -8.63 -19.05
CA GLY A 177 7.61 -7.73 -18.31
C GLY A 177 7.82 -7.84 -16.80
N GLN A 178 8.29 -6.77 -16.17
CA GLN A 178 8.62 -6.73 -14.74
C GLN A 178 7.40 -6.41 -13.85
N GLN A 179 6.29 -6.00 -14.44
CA GLN A 179 5.17 -5.39 -13.73
C GLN A 179 3.87 -6.22 -13.82
N SER A 180 3.02 -6.09 -12.80
CA SER A 180 1.63 -6.50 -12.79
C SER A 180 0.71 -5.31 -12.51
N SER A 181 -0.55 -5.41 -12.94
CA SER A 181 -1.56 -4.36 -12.79
C SER A 181 -2.91 -4.95 -12.40
N LEU A 182 -3.75 -4.13 -11.79
CA LEU A 182 -5.14 -4.47 -11.48
C LEU A 182 -6.10 -3.98 -12.56
N ALA A 183 -7.24 -4.63 -12.62
CA ALA A 183 -8.36 -4.24 -13.46
C ALA A 183 -9.13 -3.07 -12.84
N PRO A 184 -9.84 -2.23 -13.63
CA PRO A 184 -10.64 -1.13 -13.09
C PRO A 184 -11.66 -1.58 -12.03
N ASP A 185 -12.41 -2.64 -12.33
CA ASP A 185 -13.42 -3.21 -11.43
C ASP A 185 -12.84 -3.70 -10.09
N THR A 186 -11.56 -4.10 -10.04
CA THR A 186 -10.88 -4.43 -8.79
C THR A 186 -10.79 -3.21 -7.87
N TYR A 187 -10.52 -2.02 -8.43
CA TYR A 187 -10.51 -0.78 -7.64
C TYR A 187 -11.90 -0.41 -7.13
N ASP A 188 -12.92 -0.65 -7.93
CA ASP A 188 -14.30 -0.25 -7.59
C ASP A 188 -14.96 -1.21 -6.60
N LEU A 189 -14.58 -2.49 -6.60
CA LEU A 189 -15.26 -3.54 -5.85
C LEU A 189 -14.46 -4.13 -4.69
N LYS A 190 -13.12 -4.12 -4.78
CA LYS A 190 -12.22 -4.74 -3.78
C LYS A 190 -11.43 -3.73 -2.95
N PHE A 191 -11.62 -2.44 -3.21
CA PHE A 191 -11.07 -1.35 -2.43
C PHE A 191 -12.18 -0.40 -1.98
N LYS A 192 -12.03 0.12 -0.76
CA LYS A 192 -12.71 1.34 -0.30
C LYS A 192 -11.75 2.51 -0.43
N THR A 193 -12.22 3.62 -0.98
CA THR A 193 -11.44 4.87 -0.97
C THR A 193 -11.62 5.53 0.39
N LEU A 194 -10.52 5.67 1.13
CA LEU A 194 -10.51 6.28 2.46
C LEU A 194 -10.16 7.77 2.40
N TYR A 195 -9.37 8.16 1.41
CA TYR A 195 -8.99 9.55 1.19
C TYR A 195 -8.91 9.84 -0.32
N LEU A 196 -9.41 11.00 -0.71
CA LEU A 196 -9.28 11.56 -2.04
C LEU A 196 -8.94 13.04 -1.89
N LYS A 197 -7.82 13.46 -2.49
CA LYS A 197 -7.43 14.88 -2.54
C LYS A 197 -8.55 15.69 -3.19
N SER A 198 -8.99 16.73 -2.50
CA SER A 198 -10.03 17.68 -2.94
C SER A 198 -9.52 18.66 -3.98
#